data_AF-A0A840HTG3-F1
#
_entry.id   AF-A0A840HTG3-F1
#
_cell.length_a   1.000
_cell.length_b   1.000
_cell.length_c   1.000
_cell.angle_alpha   90.00
_cell.angle_beta   90.00
_cell.angle_gamma   90.00
#
_symmetry.space_group_name_H-M   'P 1'
#
loop_
_entity.id
_entity.type
_entity.pdbx_description
1 polymer ?
#
loop_
_entity_poly.entity_id
_entity_poly.type
_entity_poly.pdbx_seq_one_letter_code
_entity_poly.pdbx_strand_id
1 'polypeptide(L)'
;MTEGFAGMVQDYLVMGNAYVQEVRNRLSGVMRLDHCLAKYTRRGVVPGRFWWVPGYRNQSEFAPDTVHQLLASDINQEIYGLPEYLPALQSALQR
;
A
#
# COMPACT_ATOMS: atom_id res chain seq x y z
N MET A 1 4.37 14.08 -10.83
CA MET A 1 3.69 12.80 -11.16
C MET A 1 4.67 11.63 -11.20
N THR A 2 5.88 11.79 -11.74
CA THR A 2 6.87 10.71 -11.89
C THR A 2 7.34 10.09 -10.57
N GLU A 3 7.54 10.89 -9.53
CA GLU A 3 8.01 10.39 -8.23
C GLU A 3 6.98 9.50 -7.52
N GLY A 4 5.69 9.85 -7.57
CA GLY A 4 4.63 9.06 -6.91
C GLY A 4 4.44 7.69 -7.55
N PHE A 5 4.55 7.60 -8.88
CA PHE A 5 4.50 6.31 -9.58
C PHE A 5 5.73 5.45 -9.28
N ALA A 6 6.93 6.04 -9.33
CA ALA A 6 8.16 5.32 -8.98
C ALA A 6 8.12 4.79 -7.53
N GLY A 7 7.61 5.58 -6.59
CA GLY A 7 7.39 5.17 -5.20
C GLY A 7 6.42 4.00 -5.08
N MET A 8 5.30 4.01 -5.82
CA MET A 8 4.37 2.88 -5.87
C MET A 8 5.02 1.61 -6.41
N VAL A 9 5.78 1.72 -7.50
CA VAL A 9 6.49 0.55 -8.07
C VAL A 9 7.50 0.00 -7.07
N GLN A 10 8.25 0.87 -6.38
CA GLN A 10 9.18 0.46 -5.33
C GLN A 10 8.47 -0.26 -4.19
N ASP A 11 7.34 0.28 -3.70
CA ASP A 11 6.54 -0.34 -2.65
C ASP A 11 6.00 -1.71 -3.09
N TYR A 12 5.53 -1.82 -4.33
CA TYR A 12 5.06 -3.09 -4.89
C TYR A 12 6.18 -4.14 -4.95
N LEU A 13 7.33 -3.79 -5.54
CA LEU A 13 8.46 -4.72 -5.71
C LEU A 13 9.07 -5.11 -4.37
N VAL A 14 9.22 -4.16 -3.44
CA VAL A 14 9.86 -4.42 -2.15
C VAL A 14 8.87 -5.07 -1.18
N MET A 15 7.70 -4.48 -0.96
CA MET A 15 6.78 -4.90 0.10
C MET A 15 5.66 -5.83 -0.40
N GLY A 16 5.60 -6.12 -1.69
CA GLY A 16 4.49 -6.89 -2.30
C GLY A 16 3.16 -6.14 -2.33
N ASN A 17 3.14 -4.87 -1.93
CA ASN A 17 1.93 -4.07 -1.78
C ASN A 17 2.21 -2.63 -2.15
N ALA A 18 1.33 -2.00 -2.92
CA ALA A 18 1.35 -0.56 -3.16
C ALA A 18 -0.05 0.02 -2.97
N TYR A 19 -0.12 1.25 -2.47
CA TYR A 19 -1.38 1.91 -2.18
C TYR A 19 -1.45 3.28 -2.83
N VAL A 20 -2.64 3.62 -3.31
CA VAL A 20 -2.92 4.94 -3.88
C VAL A 20 -4.24 5.46 -3.37
N GLN A 21 -4.24 6.70 -2.89
CA GLN A 21 -5.45 7.41 -2.51
C GLN A 21 -5.94 8.24 -3.69
N GLU A 22 -7.21 8.07 -4.06
CA GLU A 22 -7.87 8.99 -4.97
C GLU A 22 -8.39 10.22 -4.24
N VAL A 23 -7.98 11.39 -4.72
CA VAL A 23 -8.46 12.68 -4.25
C VAL A 23 -9.51 13.18 -5.22
N ARG A 24 -10.75 13.32 -4.74
CA ARG A 24 -11.90 13.76 -5.54
C ARG A 24 -12.19 15.25 -5.37
N ASN A 25 -12.73 15.88 -6.41
CA ASN A 25 -13.30 17.23 -6.34
C ASN A 25 -14.69 17.22 -5.69
N ARG A 26 -15.27 18.42 -5.47
CA ARG A 26 -16.62 18.58 -4.92
C ARG A 26 -17.73 17.98 -5.79
N LEU A 27 -17.48 17.74 -7.08
CA LEU A 27 -18.39 17.09 -8.02
C LEU A 27 -18.11 15.58 -8.16
N SER A 28 -17.33 15.00 -7.24
CA SER A 28 -16.93 13.58 -7.22
C SER A 28 -16.02 13.11 -8.37
N GLY A 29 -15.49 14.01 -9.19
CA GLY A 29 -14.48 13.67 -10.19
C GLY A 29 -13.10 13.46 -9.57
N VAL A 30 -12.35 12.45 -10.02
CA VAL A 30 -10.96 12.19 -9.57
C VAL A 30 -10.05 13.32 -10.06
N MET A 31 -9.43 14.03 -9.11
CA MET A 31 -8.47 15.11 -9.41
C MET A 31 -7.03 14.61 -9.45
N ARG A 32 -6.67 13.72 -8.51
CA ARG A 32 -5.30 13.24 -8.35
C ARG A 32 -5.28 11.89 -7.65
N LEU A 33 -4.20 11.17 -7.91
CA LEU A 33 -3.84 9.92 -7.27
C LEU A 33 -2.58 10.16 -6.43
N ASP A 34 -2.71 10.01 -5.12
CA ASP A 34 -1.64 10.27 -4.16
C ASP A 34 -1.09 8.93 -3.65
N HIS A 35 0.21 8.69 -3.86
CA HIS A 35 0.90 7.49 -3.38
C HIS A 35 0.88 7.46 -1.86
N CYS A 36 0.42 6.34 -1.30
CA CYS A 36 0.44 6.07 0.13
C CYS A 36 1.53 5.05 0.43
N LEU A 37 2.49 5.42 1.30
CA LEU A 37 3.58 4.52 1.67
C LEU A 37 3.04 3.20 2.25
N ALA A 38 3.42 2.08 1.64
CA ALA A 38 2.98 0.76 2.06
C ALA A 38 3.39 0.42 3.49
N LYS A 39 4.54 0.93 3.94
CA LYS A 39 5.03 0.78 5.32
C LYS A 39 4.01 1.23 6.37
N TYR A 40 3.28 2.31 6.11
CA TYR A 40 2.37 2.94 7.08
C TYR A 40 0.89 2.70 6.76
N THR A 41 0.58 2.15 5.59
CA THR A 41 -0.80 1.85 5.20
C THR A 41 -1.19 0.46 5.71
N ARG A 42 -2.37 0.35 6.30
CA ARG A 42 -2.92 -0.92 6.80
C ARG A 42 -4.32 -1.12 6.22
N ARG A 43 -4.61 -2.34 5.79
CA ARG A 43 -5.96 -2.73 5.38
C ARG A 43 -6.81 -2.98 6.62
N GLY A 44 -8.00 -2.38 6.64
CA GLY A 44 -9.00 -2.62 7.67
C GLY A 44 -9.66 -4.00 7.50
N VAL A 45 -10.37 -4.44 8.54
CA VAL A 45 -11.11 -5.72 8.52
C VAL A 45 -12.27 -5.67 7.51
N VAL A 46 -12.92 -4.51 7.39
CA VAL A 46 -13.98 -4.28 6.42
C VAL A 46 -13.35 -3.92 5.07
N PRO A 47 -13.79 -4.56 3.96
CA PRO A 47 -13.35 -4.20 2.61
C PRO A 47 -13.53 -2.70 2.32
N GLY A 48 -12.61 -2.12 1.55
CA GLY A 48 -12.64 -0.69 1.20
C GLY A 48 -12.16 0.26 2.30
N ARG A 49 -11.80 -0.26 3.49
CA ARG A 49 -11.26 0.56 4.59
C ARG A 49 -9.77 0.40 4.73
N PHE A 50 -9.08 1.53 4.86
CA PHE A 50 -7.64 1.59 5.05
C PHE A 50 -7.29 2.58 6.14
N TRP A 51 -6.15 2.37 6.78
CA TRP A 51 -5.65 3.16 7.88
C TRP A 51 -4.24 3.64 7.60
N TRP A 52 -3.98 4.91 7.88
CA TRP A 52 -2.64 5.47 7.96
C TRP A 52 -2.13 5.34 9.38
N VAL A 53 -1.00 4.64 9.56
CA VAL A 53 -0.42 4.32 10.88
C VAL A 53 1.10 4.58 10.88
N PRO A 54 1.54 5.85 10.89
CA PRO A 54 2.95 6.23 10.92
C PRO A 54 3.65 5.95 12.25
N GLY A 55 2.91 5.79 13.35
CA GLY A 55 3.50 5.55 14.68
C GLY A 55 2.48 5.28 15.78
N TYR A 56 2.98 5.02 16.98
CA TYR A 56 2.15 4.70 18.15
C TYR A 56 1.16 5.83 18.47
N ARG A 57 -0.13 5.49 18.59
CA ARG A 57 -1.26 6.43 18.81
C ARG A 57 -1.45 7.52 17.73
N ASN A 58 -0.71 7.47 16.64
CA ASN A 58 -0.90 8.37 15.50
C ASN A 58 -1.50 7.55 14.35
N GLN A 59 -2.76 7.16 14.49
CA GLN A 59 -3.50 6.42 13.48
C GLN A 59 -4.72 7.21 13.02
N SER A 60 -4.96 7.21 11.72
CA SER A 60 -6.11 7.88 11.10
C SER A 60 -6.69 6.99 10.00
N GLU A 61 -8.01 6.88 9.96
CA GLU A 61 -8.68 6.17 8.88
C GLU A 61 -8.70 7.05 7.62
N PHE A 62 -8.45 6.43 6.45
CA PHE A 62 -8.72 7.08 5.18
C PHE A 62 -10.24 7.13 4.94
N ALA A 63 -10.69 8.02 4.06
CA ALA A 63 -12.09 8.00 3.66
C ALA A 63 -12.42 6.62 3.02
N PRO A 64 -13.58 6.01 3.34
CA PRO A 64 -13.96 4.72 2.78
C PRO A 64 -13.94 4.73 1.24
N ASP A 65 -13.49 3.63 0.64
CA ASP A 65 -13.47 3.43 -0.82
C ASP A 65 -12.65 4.47 -1.60
N THR A 66 -11.71 5.16 -0.93
CA THR A 66 -10.80 6.13 -1.57
C THR A 66 -9.36 5.64 -1.69
N VAL A 67 -9.02 4.48 -1.12
CA VAL A 67 -7.68 3.90 -1.22
C VAL A 67 -7.77 2.59 -1.99
N HIS A 68 -6.90 2.46 -2.99
CA HIS A 68 -6.79 1.30 -3.85
C HIS A 68 -5.47 0.58 -3.57
N GLN A 69 -5.54 -0.74 -3.39
CA GLN A 69 -4.39 -1.59 -3.12
C GLN A 69 -4.02 -2.34 -4.40
N LEU A 70 -2.77 -2.22 -4.82
CA LEU A 70 -2.12 -3.14 -5.74
C LEU A 70 -1.40 -4.22 -4.92
N LEU A 71 -1.68 -5.48 -5.24
CA LEU A 71 -1.24 -6.65 -4.48
C LEU A 71 -0.41 -7.56 -5.38
N ALA A 72 0.81 -7.91 -4.96
CA ALA A 72 1.54 -9.02 -5.57
C ALA A 72 0.86 -10.31 -5.10
N SER A 73 0.05 -10.90 -5.97
CA SER A 73 -0.78 -12.08 -5.66
C SER A 73 0.09 -13.25 -5.18
N ASP A 74 -0.17 -13.75 -3.98
CA ASP A 74 0.45 -14.95 -3.41
C ASP A 74 -0.62 -16.01 -3.15
N ILE A 75 -0.27 -17.29 -3.39
CA ILE A 75 -1.20 -18.42 -3.22
C ILE A 75 -1.62 -18.65 -1.76
N ASN A 76 -0.86 -18.14 -0.78
CA ASN A 76 -1.10 -18.34 0.64
C ASN A 76 -1.69 -17.11 1.34
N GLN A 77 -1.78 -15.96 0.66
CA GLN A 77 -2.20 -14.69 1.26
C GLN A 77 -3.07 -13.85 0.32
N GLU A 78 -4.32 -13.59 0.74
CA GLU A 78 -5.30 -12.80 -0.02
C GLU A 78 -5.36 -11.31 0.41
N ILE A 79 -4.71 -10.97 1.53
CA ILE A 79 -4.83 -9.64 2.17
C ILE A 79 -3.59 -8.77 1.90
N TYR A 80 -2.40 -9.38 1.88
CA TYR A 80 -1.12 -8.72 1.61
C TYR A 80 -0.27 -9.56 0.67
N GLY A 81 0.48 -8.90 -0.20
CA GLY A 81 1.41 -9.58 -1.08
C GLY A 81 2.68 -9.98 -0.33
N LEU A 82 3.38 -10.97 -0.88
CA LEU A 82 4.63 -11.46 -0.31
C LEU A 82 5.77 -10.49 -0.63
N PRO A 83 6.51 -9.96 0.37
CA PRO A 83 7.67 -9.11 0.10
C PRO A 83 8.81 -9.90 -0.56
N GLU A 84 9.28 -9.46 -1.74
CA GLU A 84 10.30 -10.17 -2.53
C GLU A 84 11.69 -10.19 -1.87
N TYR A 85 11.96 -9.32 -0.87
CA TYR A 85 13.23 -9.32 -0.16
C TYR A 85 13.38 -10.47 0.87
N LEU A 86 12.29 -11.14 1.27
CA LEU A 86 12.36 -12.21 2.27
C LEU A 86 13.18 -13.43 1.79
N PRO A 87 12.98 -13.95 0.56
CA PRO A 87 13.87 -14.97 0.00
C PRO A 87 15.33 -14.51 -0.13
N ALA A 88 15.55 -13.27 -0.56
CA ALA A 88 16.89 -12.71 -0.74
C ALA A 88 17.68 -12.62 0.58
N LEU A 89 17.01 -12.26 1.68
CA LEU A 89 17.60 -12.28 3.02
C LEU A 89 18.03 -13.70 3.45
N GLN A 90 17.22 -14.73 3.17
CA GLN A 90 17.59 -16.11 3.46
C GLN A 90 18.83 -16.55 2.66
N SER A 91 18.92 -16.20 1.38
CA SER A 91 20.11 -16.48 0.57
C SER A 91 21.36 -15.75 1.07
N ALA A 92 21.22 -14.52 1.59
CA ALA A 92 22.33 -13.75 2.14
C ALA A 92 22.82 -14.29 3.50
N LEU A 93 21.89 -14.81 4.33
CA LEU A 93 22.19 -15.43 5.63
C LEU A 93 22.81 -16.83 5.52
N GLN A 94 22.61 -17.51 4.39
CA GLN A 94 23.17 -18.84 4.11
C GLN A 94 24.57 -18.78 3.48
N ARG A 95 25.19 -17.59 3.43
CA ARG A 95 26.54 -17.38 2.91
C ARG A 95 27.55 -17.10 4.01
#